data_AF-A0A954JSQ1-F1
#
_entry.id   AF-A0A954JSQ1-F1
#
_cell.length_a   1.000
_cell.length_b   1.000
_cell.length_c   1.000
_cell.angle_alpha   90.00
_cell.angle_beta   90.00
_cell.angle_gamma   90.00
#
_symmetry.space_group_name_H-M   'P 1'
#
loop_
_entity.id
_entity.type
_entity.pdbx_description
1 polymer ?
#
loop_
_entity_poly.entity_id
_entity_poly.type
_entity_poly.pdbx_seq_one_letter_code
_entity_poly.pdbx_strand_id
1 'polypeptide(L)'
;MKSVAGLAVLLVWAAVCTAAEPAPEEDYELISGIWVRNDHDAKGSPLRVEQELTRDLSKVTVYDRLGRRVHHHQAKYRLQRMDDASLFIYYDLEVLEGPNKGRKSPAPQSFIYRVKDDRFIQVEGILNDDKLSPRLMIWWKNKPVIPPRES
;
A
#
# COMPACT_ATOMS: atom_id res chain seq x y z
N MET A 1 -12.24 60.16 -33.99
CA MET A 1 -13.27 59.80 -33.01
C MET A 1 -13.44 58.28 -33.02
N LYS A 2 -13.22 57.66 -31.84
CA LYS A 2 -13.71 56.33 -31.39
C LYS A 2 -13.10 55.11 -32.12
N SER A 3 -12.04 54.49 -31.59
CA SER A 3 -12.06 53.39 -30.58
C SER A 3 -12.77 52.14 -31.14
N VAL A 4 -12.26 50.91 -31.08
CA VAL A 4 -11.70 50.19 -29.93
C VAL A 4 -10.89 48.98 -30.45
N ALA A 5 -9.72 48.78 -29.85
CA ALA A 5 -8.91 47.57 -29.96
C ALA A 5 -9.60 46.40 -29.24
N GLY A 6 -9.66 45.22 -29.88
CA GLY A 6 -10.14 43.99 -29.27
C GLY A 6 -9.14 42.86 -29.48
N LEU A 7 -8.05 42.87 -28.71
CA LEU A 7 -7.12 41.75 -28.63
C LEU A 7 -7.78 40.67 -27.75
N ALA A 8 -8.31 39.62 -28.36
CA ALA A 8 -8.83 38.47 -27.64
C ALA A 8 -7.66 37.63 -27.12
N VAL A 9 -7.25 37.88 -25.87
CA VAL A 9 -6.34 36.99 -25.15
C VAL A 9 -7.16 35.84 -24.59
N LEU A 10 -7.16 34.71 -25.30
CA LEU A 10 -7.62 33.43 -24.79
C LEU A 10 -6.60 32.90 -23.77
N LEU A 11 -6.77 33.29 -22.50
CA LEU A 11 -6.12 32.63 -21.37
C LEU A 11 -6.76 31.26 -21.18
N VAL A 12 -6.26 30.25 -21.89
CA VAL A 12 -6.47 28.85 -21.49
C VAL A 12 -5.62 28.63 -20.25
N TRP A 13 -6.19 28.92 -19.09
CA TRP A 13 -5.70 28.36 -17.85
C TRP A 13 -5.97 26.86 -17.94
N ALA A 14 -4.98 26.10 -18.42
CA ALA A 14 -4.87 24.71 -18.06
C ALA A 14 -4.67 24.69 -16.55
N ALA A 15 -5.78 24.63 -15.81
CA ALA A 15 -5.73 24.16 -14.45
C ALA A 15 -5.12 22.77 -14.56
N VAL A 16 -3.83 22.67 -14.27
CA VAL A 16 -3.21 21.43 -13.86
C VAL A 16 -3.87 21.14 -12.51
N CYS A 17 -5.11 20.66 -12.55
CA CYS A 17 -5.65 19.87 -11.48
C CYS A 17 -4.64 18.73 -11.37
N THR A 18 -3.86 18.74 -10.30
CA THR A 18 -3.00 17.64 -9.88
C THR A 18 -3.93 16.48 -9.53
N ALA A 19 -4.51 15.91 -10.58
CA ALA A 19 -5.52 14.89 -10.49
C ALA A 19 -4.79 13.62 -10.08
N ALA A 20 -5.26 13.07 -8.98
CA ALA A 20 -5.09 11.68 -8.61
C ALA A 20 -5.32 10.75 -9.83
N GLU A 21 -4.27 10.36 -10.54
CA GLU A 21 -4.38 9.44 -11.67
C GLU A 21 -4.30 7.99 -11.18
N PRO A 22 -5.14 7.07 -11.70
CA PRO A 22 -4.92 5.64 -11.50
C PRO A 22 -3.47 5.29 -11.87
N ALA A 23 -2.79 4.53 -11.02
CA ALA A 23 -1.42 4.15 -11.33
C ALA A 23 -1.37 3.22 -12.56
N PRO A 24 -0.32 3.32 -13.39
CA PRO A 24 -0.09 2.41 -14.51
C PRO A 24 0.23 0.98 -14.04
N GLU A 25 0.16 0.02 -14.97
CA GLU A 25 0.37 -1.42 -14.68
C GLU A 25 1.74 -1.73 -14.08
N GLU A 26 2.78 -1.01 -14.53
CA GLU A 26 4.16 -1.10 -14.03
C GLU A 26 4.25 -0.96 -12.49
N ASP A 27 3.33 -0.22 -11.85
CA ASP A 27 3.31 -0.03 -10.40
C ASP A 27 2.82 -1.29 -9.69
N TYR A 28 1.84 -1.96 -10.28
CA TYR A 28 1.33 -3.22 -9.77
C TYR A 28 2.39 -4.31 -9.93
N GLU A 29 3.10 -4.35 -11.07
CA GLU A 29 4.22 -5.26 -11.30
C GLU A 29 5.36 -5.01 -10.30
N LEU A 30 5.69 -3.73 -10.05
CA LEU A 30 6.74 -3.32 -9.13
C LEU A 30 6.50 -3.81 -7.69
N ILE A 31 5.27 -3.68 -7.19
CA ILE A 31 4.93 -4.09 -5.82
C ILE A 31 4.55 -5.58 -5.72
N SER A 32 4.39 -6.29 -6.83
CA SER A 32 4.00 -7.70 -6.84
C SER A 32 5.03 -8.59 -6.14
N GLY A 33 4.51 -9.60 -5.44
CA GLY A 33 5.29 -10.62 -4.73
C GLY A 33 4.99 -10.69 -3.24
N ILE A 34 5.87 -11.39 -2.52
CA ILE A 34 5.76 -11.58 -1.07
C ILE A 34 6.76 -10.67 -0.37
N TRP A 35 6.26 -9.89 0.58
CA TRP A 35 7.03 -8.96 1.38
C TRP A 35 6.96 -9.36 2.85
N VAL A 36 8.05 -9.26 3.59
CA VAL A 36 8.15 -9.70 4.98
C VAL A 36 8.65 -8.60 5.90
N ARG A 37 8.10 -8.55 7.11
CA ARG A 37 8.66 -7.73 8.20
C ARG A 37 8.57 -8.49 9.52
N ASN A 38 9.43 -8.11 10.46
CA ASN A 38 9.31 -8.53 11.85
C ASN A 38 8.48 -7.48 12.61
N ASP A 39 7.67 -7.94 13.55
CA ASP A 39 6.87 -7.12 14.44
C ASP A 39 6.84 -7.75 15.84
N HIS A 40 6.09 -7.16 16.77
CA HIS A 40 5.84 -7.73 18.09
C HIS A 40 4.36 -7.71 18.45
N ASP A 41 3.92 -8.68 19.24
CA ASP A 41 2.59 -8.65 19.86
C ASP A 41 2.54 -7.61 21.01
N ALA A 42 1.35 -7.43 21.60
CA ALA A 42 1.15 -6.50 22.72
C ALA A 42 1.99 -6.83 23.97
N LYS A 43 2.55 -8.04 24.08
CA LYS A 43 3.42 -8.49 25.17
C LYS A 43 4.91 -8.44 24.78
N GLY A 44 5.24 -7.97 23.58
CA GLY A 44 6.60 -7.93 23.07
C GLY A 44 7.10 -9.25 22.50
N SER A 45 6.24 -10.26 22.28
CA SER A 45 6.65 -11.52 21.64
C SER A 45 6.88 -11.27 20.14
N PRO A 46 7.92 -11.86 19.53
CA PRO A 46 8.22 -11.63 18.12
C PRO A 46 7.13 -12.23 17.22
N LEU A 47 6.80 -11.49 16.17
CA LEU A 47 5.89 -11.87 15.09
C LEU A 47 6.61 -11.76 13.75
N ARG A 48 6.32 -12.68 12.83
CA ARG A 48 6.66 -12.54 11.41
C ARG A 48 5.40 -12.17 10.65
N VAL A 49 5.45 -11.10 9.88
CA VAL A 49 4.32 -10.64 9.06
C VAL A 49 4.72 -10.78 7.60
N GLU A 50 3.85 -11.40 6.81
CA GLU A 50 3.98 -11.53 5.37
C GLU A 50 2.84 -10.80 4.67
N GLN A 51 3.15 -10.07 3.61
CA GLN A 51 2.20 -9.44 2.71
C GLN A 51 2.42 -9.99 1.30
N GLU A 52 1.45 -10.76 0.80
CA GLU A 52 1.40 -11.22 -0.58
C GLU A 52 0.58 -10.21 -1.41
N LEU A 53 1.20 -9.65 -2.43
CA LEU A 53 0.57 -8.74 -3.39
C LEU A 53 0.51 -9.40 -4.76
N THR A 54 -0.70 -9.53 -5.27
CA THR A 54 -1.02 -9.86 -6.66
C THR A 54 -1.68 -8.64 -7.31
N ARG A 55 -2.13 -8.72 -8.56
CA ARG A 55 -2.62 -7.54 -9.29
C ARG A 55 -3.78 -6.78 -8.63
N ASP A 56 -4.69 -7.49 -7.99
CA ASP A 56 -5.94 -6.94 -7.47
C ASP A 56 -6.20 -7.33 -5.99
N LEU A 57 -5.32 -8.14 -5.41
CA LEU A 57 -5.49 -8.71 -4.08
C LEU A 57 -4.22 -8.57 -3.23
N SER A 58 -4.41 -8.07 -2.02
CA SER A 58 -3.44 -8.05 -0.93
C SER A 58 -3.86 -9.07 0.13
N LYS A 59 -2.94 -9.96 0.52
CA LYS A 59 -3.13 -10.86 1.66
C LYS A 59 -2.06 -10.58 2.70
N VAL A 60 -2.45 -10.46 3.95
CA VAL A 60 -1.52 -10.32 5.07
C VAL A 60 -1.69 -11.49 6.00
N THR A 61 -0.56 -12.10 6.35
CA THR A 61 -0.50 -13.23 7.28
C THR A 61 0.47 -12.90 8.40
N VAL A 62 0.06 -13.16 9.64
CA VAL A 62 0.89 -12.98 10.83
C VAL A 62 1.15 -14.35 11.45
N TYR A 63 2.42 -14.63 11.69
CA TYR A 63 2.90 -15.85 12.33
C TYR A 63 3.48 -15.52 13.71
N ASP A 64 3.18 -16.36 14.70
CA ASP A 64 3.83 -16.31 16.00
C ASP A 64 5.25 -16.91 15.96
N ARG A 65 5.95 -16.82 17.10
CA ARG A 65 7.30 -17.39 17.28
C ARG A 65 7.42 -18.89 17.01
N LEU A 66 6.30 -19.63 17.02
CA LEU A 66 6.26 -21.06 16.75
C LEU A 66 5.92 -21.36 15.28
N GLY A 67 5.83 -20.32 14.43
CA GLY A 67 5.43 -20.45 13.04
C GLY A 67 3.93 -20.70 12.84
N ARG A 68 3.12 -20.57 13.89
CA ARG A 68 1.67 -20.74 13.77
C ARG A 68 1.06 -19.46 13.26
N ARG A 69 0.16 -19.57 12.29
CA ARG A 69 -0.64 -18.43 11.82
C ARG A 69 -1.59 -18.01 12.93
N VAL A 70 -1.53 -16.72 13.29
CA VAL A 70 -2.34 -16.12 14.37
C VAL A 70 -3.29 -15.04 13.85
N HIS A 71 -3.04 -14.55 12.63
CA HIS A 71 -3.94 -13.63 11.92
C HIS A 71 -3.78 -13.81 10.42
N HIS A 72 -4.89 -13.73 9.70
CA HIS A 72 -4.90 -13.70 8.24
C HIS A 72 -6.04 -12.81 7.76
N HIS A 73 -5.74 -11.88 6.86
CA HIS A 73 -6.76 -11.10 6.18
C HIS A 73 -6.42 -10.90 4.71
N GLN A 74 -7.44 -10.60 3.92
CA GLN A 74 -7.31 -10.22 2.53
C GLN A 74 -8.05 -8.91 2.29
N ALA A 75 -7.63 -8.17 1.27
CA ALA A 75 -8.30 -6.96 0.81
C ALA A 75 -8.03 -6.79 -0.69
N LYS A 76 -9.00 -6.21 -1.40
CA LYS A 76 -8.73 -5.68 -2.74
C LYS A 76 -7.93 -4.40 -2.60
N TYR A 77 -7.20 -4.03 -3.65
CA TYR A 77 -6.54 -2.74 -3.66
C TYR A 77 -6.45 -2.12 -5.05
N ARG A 78 -6.19 -0.82 -5.05
CA ARG A 78 -5.82 -0.05 -6.23
C ARG A 78 -4.68 0.90 -5.88
N LEU A 79 -3.89 1.24 -6.89
CA LEU A 79 -2.79 2.17 -6.79
C LEU A 79 -3.16 3.47 -7.49
N GLN A 80 -2.62 4.57 -6.97
CA GLN A 80 -2.79 5.90 -7.52
C GLN A 80 -1.44 6.60 -7.52
N ARG A 81 -1.15 7.30 -8.61
CA ARG A 81 0.05 8.11 -8.75
C ARG A 81 -0.30 9.58 -8.52
N MET A 82 0.57 10.23 -7.76
CA MET A 82 0.57 11.67 -7.52
C MET A 82 1.96 12.18 -7.91
N ASP A 83 2.09 13.49 -8.12
CA ASP A 83 3.34 14.10 -8.59
C ASP A 83 4.55 13.71 -7.72
N ASP A 84 4.40 13.75 -6.39
CA ASP A 84 5.49 13.51 -5.44
C ASP A 84 5.36 12.21 -4.62
N ALA A 85 4.30 11.43 -4.86
CA ALA A 85 3.97 10.28 -4.04
C ALA A 85 3.20 9.19 -4.79
N SER A 86 3.30 7.96 -4.31
CA SER A 86 2.47 6.86 -4.76
C SER A 86 1.56 6.43 -3.62
N LEU A 87 0.29 6.22 -3.91
CA LEU A 87 -0.74 5.92 -2.93
C LEU A 87 -1.26 4.50 -3.16
N PHE A 88 -1.28 3.72 -2.10
CA PHE A 88 -1.90 2.40 -2.05
C PHE A 88 -3.24 2.53 -1.33
N ILE A 89 -4.32 2.02 -1.91
CA ILE A 89 -5.67 2.11 -1.36
C ILE A 89 -6.26 0.71 -1.30
N TYR A 90 -6.45 0.15 -0.09
CA TYR A 90 -7.16 -1.12 0.07
C TYR A 90 -8.60 -0.93 0.51
N TYR A 91 -9.45 -1.88 0.12
CA TYR A 91 -10.89 -1.91 0.40
C TYR A 91 -11.39 -3.37 0.40
N ASP A 92 -12.64 -3.56 0.83
CA ASP A 92 -13.25 -4.89 1.00
C ASP A 92 -12.40 -5.82 1.88
N LEU A 93 -11.79 -5.28 2.96
CA LEU A 93 -10.95 -6.09 3.85
C LEU A 93 -11.81 -7.12 4.57
N GLU A 94 -11.36 -8.37 4.60
CA GLU A 94 -11.97 -9.47 5.33
C GLU A 94 -10.91 -10.23 6.14
N VAL A 95 -11.18 -10.40 7.44
CA VAL A 95 -10.35 -11.22 8.32
C VAL A 95 -10.78 -12.68 8.22
N LEU A 96 -9.88 -13.53 7.75
CA LEU A 96 -10.12 -14.95 7.48
C LEU A 96 -9.69 -15.84 8.66
N GLU A 97 -8.72 -15.38 9.46
CA GLU A 97 -8.22 -16.08 10.64
C GLU A 97 -7.77 -15.10 11.73
N GLY A 98 -7.88 -15.52 12.99
CA GLY A 98 -7.50 -14.73 14.17
C GLY A 98 -8.71 -14.24 14.99
N PRO A 99 -8.49 -13.45 16.06
CA PRO A 99 -9.53 -13.03 17.01
C PRO A 99 -10.73 -12.30 16.39
N ASN A 100 -10.53 -11.68 15.22
CA ASN A 100 -11.55 -10.92 14.51
C ASN A 100 -12.08 -11.63 13.26
N LYS A 101 -11.97 -12.96 13.17
CA LYS A 101 -12.43 -13.73 12.00
C LYS A 101 -13.88 -13.38 11.60
N GLY A 102 -14.10 -13.18 10.30
CA GLY A 102 -15.38 -12.77 9.73
C GLY A 102 -15.63 -11.26 9.74
N ARG A 103 -14.79 -10.47 10.44
CA ARG A 103 -14.89 -9.00 10.41
C ARG A 103 -14.57 -8.50 9.00
N LYS A 104 -15.45 -7.63 8.50
CA LYS A 104 -15.29 -6.92 7.23
C LYS A 104 -15.09 -5.43 7.47
N SER A 105 -14.27 -4.77 6.66
CA SER A 105 -14.12 -3.32 6.63
C SER A 105 -14.36 -2.81 5.21
N PRO A 106 -15.55 -2.27 4.91
CA PRO A 106 -15.86 -1.74 3.58
C PRO A 106 -15.21 -0.37 3.33
N ALA A 107 -14.91 0.38 4.40
CA ALA A 107 -14.27 1.68 4.27
C ALA A 107 -12.83 1.51 3.75
N PRO A 108 -12.45 2.22 2.67
CA PRO A 108 -11.10 2.16 2.16
C PRO A 108 -10.12 2.78 3.15
N GLN A 109 -8.91 2.23 3.19
CA GLN A 109 -7.79 2.80 3.93
C GLN A 109 -6.62 2.93 2.97
N SER A 110 -5.83 3.98 3.15
CA SER A 110 -4.79 4.34 2.20
C SER A 110 -3.48 4.67 2.90
N PHE A 111 -2.36 4.45 2.20
CA PHE A 111 -1.05 4.82 2.68
C PHE A 111 -0.13 5.23 1.53
N ILE A 112 0.83 6.10 1.82
CA ILE A 112 1.87 6.45 0.85
C ILE A 112 2.88 5.30 0.81
N TYR A 113 3.35 4.95 -0.39
CA TYR A 113 4.37 3.92 -0.54
C TYR A 113 5.51 4.34 -1.45
N ARG A 114 6.62 3.61 -1.31
CA ARG A 114 7.75 3.63 -2.24
C ARG A 114 8.40 2.25 -2.28
N VAL A 115 8.72 1.75 -3.47
CA VAL A 115 9.62 0.59 -3.63
C VAL A 115 11.02 1.10 -3.94
N LYS A 116 12.01 0.57 -3.23
CA LYS A 116 13.43 0.85 -3.47
C LYS A 116 14.24 -0.41 -3.22
N ASP A 117 14.86 -0.93 -4.27
CA ASP A 117 15.60 -2.20 -4.24
C ASP A 117 14.68 -3.35 -3.78
N ASP A 118 15.07 -4.08 -2.73
CA ASP A 118 14.29 -5.14 -2.10
C ASP A 118 13.42 -4.63 -0.93
N ARG A 119 13.09 -3.33 -0.90
CA ARG A 119 12.25 -2.73 0.14
C ARG A 119 10.96 -2.14 -0.39
N PHE A 120 9.86 -2.49 0.25
CA PHE A 120 8.56 -1.84 0.10
C PHE A 120 8.30 -1.02 1.36
N ILE A 121 8.34 0.30 1.20
CA ILE A 121 8.26 1.27 2.29
C ILE A 121 6.84 1.83 2.30
N GLN A 122 6.18 1.81 3.45
CA GLN A 122 4.83 2.31 3.66
C GLN A 122 4.82 3.38 4.74
N VAL A 123 4.07 4.46 4.50
CA VAL A 123 3.83 5.53 5.47
C VAL A 123 2.33 5.67 5.66
N GLU A 124 1.87 5.31 6.85
CA GLU A 124 0.45 5.29 7.23
C GLU A 124 0.18 6.36 8.29
N GLY A 125 -1.08 6.78 8.46
CA GLY A 125 -1.46 7.72 9.52
C GLY A 125 -1.12 9.19 9.24
N ILE A 126 -0.69 9.53 8.01
CA ILE A 126 -0.27 10.88 7.64
C ILE A 126 -1.21 11.59 6.67
N LEU A 127 -2.18 10.86 6.10
CA LEU A 127 -3.16 11.41 5.18
C LEU A 127 -4.27 12.12 5.96
N ASN A 128 -4.95 13.06 5.31
CA ASN A 128 -6.10 13.73 5.90
C ASN A 128 -7.14 12.72 6.37
N ASP A 129 -7.73 12.99 7.54
CA ASP A 129 -8.77 12.18 8.19
C ASP A 129 -8.39 10.75 8.59
N ASP A 130 -7.12 10.35 8.41
CA ASP A 130 -6.63 9.07 8.90
C ASP A 130 -6.80 8.97 10.42
N LYS A 131 -7.26 7.82 10.89
CA LYS A 131 -7.48 7.52 12.32
C LYS A 131 -6.29 6.84 12.94
N LEU A 132 -5.31 6.42 12.13
CA LEU A 132 -4.08 5.79 12.58
C LEU A 132 -3.07 6.85 13.01
N SER A 133 -2.30 6.56 14.06
CA SER A 133 -1.11 7.34 14.37
C SER A 133 -0.07 7.18 13.25
N PRO A 134 0.68 8.25 12.91
CA PRO A 134 1.76 8.17 11.92
C PRO A 134 2.72 7.02 12.19
N ARG A 135 3.00 6.21 11.16
CA ARG A 135 4.01 5.14 11.25
C ARG A 135 4.71 4.91 9.91
N LEU A 136 5.98 4.55 9.99
CA LEU A 136 6.80 4.07 8.88
C LEU A 136 6.95 2.56 9.02
N MET A 137 6.62 1.81 7.97
CA MET A 137 6.87 0.38 7.88
C MET A 137 7.78 0.08 6.70
N ILE A 138 8.75 -0.79 6.92
CA ILE A 138 9.67 -1.26 5.88
C ILE A 138 9.48 -2.77 5.77
N TRP A 139 9.07 -3.20 4.59
CA TRP A 139 8.92 -4.60 4.24
C TRP A 139 10.06 -5.01 3.31
N TRP A 140 10.60 -6.20 3.50
CA TRP A 140 11.69 -6.76 2.71
C TRP A 140 11.14 -7.78 1.72
N LYS A 141 11.61 -7.76 0.48
CA LYS A 141 11.18 -8.74 -0.53
C LYS A 141 11.61 -10.13 -0.04
N ASN A 142 10.66 -11.06 0.03
CA ASN A 142 10.95 -12.42 0.45
C ASN A 142 11.79 -13.08 -0.64
N LYS A 143 13.09 -13.22 -0.41
CA LYS A 143 13.95 -14.00 -1.31
C LYS A 143 13.56 -15.47 -1.13
N PRO A 144 13.30 -16.23 -2.21
CA PRO A 144 13.13 -17.66 -2.06
C PRO A 144 14.35 -18.22 -1.34
N VAL A 145 14.12 -19.00 -0.28
CA VAL A 145 15.20 -19.75 0.37
C VAL A 145 15.70 -20.73 -0.68
N ILE A 146 16.87 -20.46 -1.28
CA ILE A 146 17.55 -21.43 -2.13
C ILE A 146 17.91 -22.57 -1.18
N PRO A 147 17.33 -23.79 -1.31
CA PRO A 147 17.73 -24.91 -0.48
C PRO A 147 19.24 -25.14 -0.68
N PRO A 148 20.00 -25.51 0.37
CA PRO A 148 21.41 -25.87 0.20
C PRO A 148 21.51 -26.90 -0.93
N ARG A 149 22.41 -26.66 -1.91
CA ARG A 149 22.74 -27.72 -2.87
C ARG A 149 23.20 -28.93 -2.06
N GLU A 150 22.49 -30.05 -2.20
CA GLU A 150 23.00 -31.33 -1.74
C GLU A 150 24.37 -31.53 -2.39
N SER A 151 25.41 -31.62 -1.55
CA SER A 151 26.79 -31.88 -1.94
C SER A 151 27.04 -33.37 -2.07
#